data_AF-A0A1F7RN81-F1
#
_entry.id   AF-A0A1F7RN81-F1
#
_cell.length_a   1.000
_cell.length_b   1.000
_cell.length_c   1.000
_cell.angle_alpha   90.00
_cell.angle_beta   90.00
_cell.angle_gamma   90.00
#
_symmetry.space_group_name_H-M   'P 1'
#
loop_
_entity.id
_entity.type
_entity.pdbx_description
1 polymer ?
#
loop_
_entity_poly.entity_id
_entity_poly.type
_entity_poly.pdbx_seq_one_letter_code
_entity_poly.pdbx_strand_id
1 'polypeptide(L)'
;MNFNSLRKHNMALMCIYKIILISVFFNFTGCHQKNTSVRNVFFKHPFLMLSQAQFKTIKTENGDESSVPGAARLELIFPSGEKWETVVIEDGASNVFHKASVFTPRGKSPGILTIGANKAMLKLWRPQKNGNWEAETLWSAEFGGKQNRLRDMEIGDVTGDNNPDIVIATHDQGVIAVLQQEGDRWKVTELNRTPETFVHEIEIGDVDGDGKNEFFATPSAPNKLDGTVQPGVILMYRYENGEFIEHVLEEFPARHVKEILTADVFHNGHPDLYAALEAEAAQITGEATSENAVQIKRYYWEEGSMKSEIIGSLNDVLCRFLSADDVDNDGNIELVVSPLKSGVWIFRPQKPAWTKEQIGFNSSGFEHAFCIADINNDGVKEIYVAADDQHQLQKIFWNGKRFVQNVIIPIPENRITFGVSAGQL
;
A
#
# COMPACT_ATOMS: atom_id res chain seq x y z
N MET A 1 6.37 14.85 -15.12
CA MET A 1 7.25 16.01 -14.87
C MET A 1 8.08 15.72 -13.64
N ASN A 2 9.32 16.24 -13.61
CA ASN A 2 10.32 16.02 -12.55
C ASN A 2 9.76 16.27 -11.14
N PHE A 3 10.11 15.39 -10.21
CA PHE A 3 9.83 15.41 -8.76
C PHE A 3 10.42 16.63 -8.00
N ASN A 4 10.79 17.72 -8.68
CA ASN A 4 11.63 18.79 -8.12
C ASN A 4 10.90 20.10 -7.76
N SER A 5 9.56 20.21 -7.79
CA SER A 5 8.89 21.51 -7.57
C SER A 5 8.11 21.69 -6.27
N LEU A 6 8.37 20.90 -5.22
CA LEU A 6 7.74 21.10 -3.90
C LEU A 6 8.70 21.41 -2.74
N ARG A 7 9.94 21.84 -3.05
CA ARG A 7 10.85 22.43 -2.05
C ARG A 7 11.21 23.86 -2.41
N LYS A 8 10.31 24.79 -2.09
CA LYS A 8 10.69 26.14 -1.69
C LYS A 8 9.87 26.45 -0.44
N HIS A 9 10.51 26.43 0.72
CA HIS A 9 10.54 27.50 1.71
C HIS A 9 11.36 27.02 2.93
N ASN A 10 12.17 27.92 3.48
CA ASN A 10 13.04 27.83 4.67
C ASN A 10 14.45 27.24 4.50
N MET A 11 15.36 28.06 3.95
CA MET A 11 16.79 28.08 4.30
C MET A 11 17.14 29.40 5.00
N ALA A 12 17.68 29.31 6.21
CA ALA A 12 18.63 30.23 6.86
C ALA A 12 19.01 29.59 8.22
N LEU A 13 20.25 29.48 8.71
CA LEU A 13 21.54 30.07 8.33
C LEU A 13 22.68 29.22 8.97
N MET A 14 23.87 29.28 8.37
CA MET A 14 25.14 28.63 8.73
C MET A 14 25.72 29.00 10.11
N CYS A 15 26.59 28.13 10.64
CA CYS A 15 27.95 28.54 11.04
C CYS A 15 28.97 27.40 10.97
N ILE A 16 30.16 27.76 10.47
CA ILE A 16 31.34 26.96 10.12
C ILE A 16 32.26 26.80 11.35
N TYR A 17 32.95 25.67 11.54
CA TYR A 17 34.42 25.61 11.69
C TYR A 17 34.97 24.18 11.52
N LYS A 18 36.22 24.16 11.06
CA LYS A 18 37.02 23.14 10.37
C LYS A 18 37.93 22.43 11.38
N ILE A 19 38.38 21.18 11.14
CA ILE A 19 39.80 20.68 11.22
C ILE A 19 39.97 19.17 11.56
N ILE A 20 40.83 18.54 10.73
CA ILE A 20 41.67 17.31 10.84
C ILE A 20 41.04 15.92 10.63
N LEU A 21 41.36 15.35 9.45
CA LEU A 21 41.39 13.91 9.17
C LEU A 21 42.53 13.23 9.95
N ILE A 22 42.21 12.17 10.69
CA ILE A 22 43.15 11.09 10.98
C ILE A 22 42.46 9.79 10.56
N SER A 23 42.98 9.17 9.51
CA SER A 23 42.58 7.84 9.06
C SER A 23 43.15 6.81 10.02
N VAL A 24 42.31 6.17 10.84
CA VAL A 24 42.68 4.96 11.57
C VAL A 24 41.87 3.80 11.01
N PHE A 25 42.56 2.89 10.33
CA PHE A 25 42.05 1.56 9.99
C PHE A 25 41.81 0.79 11.30
N PHE A 26 40.55 0.52 11.64
CA PHE A 26 40.22 -0.51 12.63
C PHE A 26 39.68 -1.75 11.90
N ASN A 27 40.53 -2.78 11.85
CA ASN A 27 40.08 -4.15 11.69
C ASN A 27 39.27 -4.52 12.94
N PHE A 28 37.96 -4.70 12.80
CA PHE A 28 37.16 -5.37 13.82
C PHE A 28 37.02 -6.85 13.46
N THR A 29 37.86 -7.65 14.09
CA THR A 29 37.66 -9.08 14.30
C THR A 29 36.40 -9.35 15.09
N GLY A 30 35.72 -10.43 14.72
CA GLY A 30 34.40 -10.88 15.15
C GLY A 30 34.04 -10.67 16.63
N CYS A 31 32.86 -10.08 16.83
CA CYS A 31 32.06 -10.31 18.01
C CYS A 31 30.89 -11.20 17.58
N HIS A 32 30.86 -12.45 18.07
CA HIS A 32 29.71 -13.35 17.92
C HIS A 32 28.49 -12.74 18.64
N GLN A 33 27.69 -11.95 17.92
CA GLN A 33 26.27 -11.88 18.22
C GLN A 33 25.72 -13.28 17.98
N LYS A 34 25.02 -13.83 18.99
CA LYS A 34 24.23 -15.05 18.84
C LYS A 34 23.24 -14.78 17.70
N ASN A 35 23.57 -15.25 16.51
CA ASN A 35 22.64 -15.41 15.41
C ASN A 35 21.60 -16.43 15.86
N THR A 36 20.60 -15.99 16.63
CA THR A 36 19.27 -16.58 16.52
C THR A 36 18.94 -16.44 15.04
N SER A 37 19.13 -17.51 14.27
CA SER A 37 19.11 -17.44 12.81
C SER A 37 17.85 -16.69 12.39
N VAL A 38 17.97 -15.65 11.56
CA VAL A 38 16.89 -14.83 10.99
C VAL A 38 15.64 -15.68 10.68
N ARG A 39 15.87 -16.90 10.16
CA ARG A 39 14.89 -17.96 9.96
C ARG A 39 13.97 -18.23 11.18
N ASN A 40 14.52 -18.44 12.37
CA ASN A 40 13.77 -18.78 13.59
C ASN A 40 12.87 -17.66 14.11
N VAL A 41 13.09 -16.41 13.68
CA VAL A 41 12.30 -15.25 14.10
C VAL A 41 11.04 -15.15 13.23
N PHE A 42 11.20 -15.20 11.91
CA PHE A 42 10.09 -15.03 10.96
C PHE A 42 9.06 -16.15 10.95
N PHE A 43 9.42 -17.36 11.43
CA PHE A 43 8.48 -18.47 11.59
C PHE A 43 7.70 -18.41 12.93
N LYS A 44 7.99 -17.45 13.82
CA LYS A 44 7.42 -17.45 15.17
C LYS A 44 6.54 -16.26 15.51
N HIS A 45 6.75 -15.12 14.85
CA HIS A 45 6.04 -13.89 15.17
C HIS A 45 5.54 -13.22 13.89
N PRO A 46 4.35 -12.60 13.93
CA PRO A 46 3.93 -11.66 12.91
C PRO A 46 4.94 -10.51 12.79
N PHE A 47 5.02 -9.93 11.60
CA PHE A 47 5.89 -8.80 11.31
C PHE A 47 5.21 -7.84 10.34
N LEU A 48 5.62 -6.58 10.42
CA LEU A 48 5.26 -5.53 9.47
C LEU A 48 6.19 -5.57 8.27
N MET A 49 5.69 -5.14 7.12
CA MET A 49 6.37 -5.05 5.85
C MET A 49 6.20 -3.63 5.30
N LEU A 50 7.28 -2.84 5.27
CA LEU A 50 7.27 -1.50 4.69
C LEU A 50 7.86 -1.54 3.29
N SER A 51 6.99 -1.43 2.28
CA SER A 51 7.37 -1.38 0.86
C SER A 51 7.83 0.02 0.51
N GLN A 52 9.09 0.20 0.11
CA GLN A 52 9.71 1.52 0.02
C GLN A 52 10.50 1.75 -1.26
N ALA A 53 10.58 3.03 -1.62
CA ALA A 53 11.68 3.57 -2.41
C ALA A 53 12.72 4.19 -1.47
N GLN A 54 13.99 4.14 -1.88
CA GLN A 54 15.08 4.82 -1.18
C GLN A 54 15.88 5.70 -2.12
N PHE A 55 16.43 6.79 -1.59
CA PHE A 55 17.16 7.78 -2.37
C PHE A 55 18.57 8.01 -1.83
N LYS A 56 19.50 8.32 -2.74
CA LYS A 56 20.88 8.66 -2.43
C LYS A 56 21.18 10.05 -2.96
N THR A 57 21.88 10.84 -2.17
CA THR A 57 22.43 12.12 -2.61
C THR A 57 23.75 11.88 -3.34
N ILE A 58 23.82 12.35 -4.59
CA ILE A 58 25.04 12.35 -5.40
C ILE A 58 25.46 13.79 -5.70
N LYS A 59 26.75 14.02 -5.88
CA LYS A 59 27.25 15.29 -6.43
C LYS A 59 27.28 15.19 -7.94
N THR A 60 26.66 16.15 -8.60
CA THR A 60 26.69 16.32 -10.06
C THR A 60 28.07 16.83 -10.52
N GLU A 61 28.33 16.79 -11.82
CA GLU A 61 29.58 17.29 -12.42
C GLU A 61 29.83 18.78 -12.11
N ASN A 62 28.76 19.56 -11.91
CA ASN A 62 28.83 20.98 -11.56
C ASN A 62 29.04 21.22 -10.05
N GLY A 63 29.10 20.17 -9.24
CA GLY A 63 29.24 20.25 -7.78
C GLY A 63 27.93 20.36 -7.00
N ASP A 64 26.79 20.50 -7.68
CA ASP A 64 25.45 20.54 -7.07
C ASP A 64 25.04 19.14 -6.56
N GLU A 65 24.27 19.09 -5.48
CA GLU A 65 23.70 17.84 -4.96
C GLU A 65 22.41 17.48 -5.70
N SER A 66 22.26 16.20 -6.05
CA SER A 66 21.07 15.63 -6.69
C SER A 66 20.65 14.35 -5.98
N SER A 67 19.33 14.13 -5.87
CA SER A 67 18.75 12.91 -5.32
C SER A 67 18.46 11.93 -6.44
N VAL A 68 19.02 10.72 -6.35
CA VAL A 68 18.76 9.63 -7.30
C VAL A 68 18.17 8.41 -6.60
N PRO A 69 17.24 7.67 -7.25
CA PRO A 69 16.71 6.44 -6.69
C PRO A 69 17.80 5.37 -6.46
N GLY A 70 17.71 4.68 -5.32
CA GLY A 70 18.47 3.48 -4.99
C GLY A 70 17.74 2.20 -5.39
N ALA A 71 18.14 1.07 -4.80
CA ALA A 71 17.44 -0.21 -4.97
C ALA A 71 16.07 -0.18 -4.26
N ALA A 72 15.09 -0.93 -4.75
CA ALA A 72 13.85 -1.17 -4.01
C ALA A 72 14.17 -1.74 -2.62
N ARG A 73 13.41 -1.34 -1.61
CA ARG A 73 13.70 -1.70 -0.22
C ARG A 73 12.41 -2.14 0.49
N LEU A 74 12.49 -3.28 1.16
CA LEU A 74 11.44 -3.79 2.03
C LEU A 74 12.02 -3.94 3.43
N GLU A 75 11.41 -3.28 4.40
CA GLU A 75 11.78 -3.42 5.81
C GLU A 75 10.78 -4.35 6.51
N LEU A 76 11.30 -5.42 7.10
CA LEU A 76 10.54 -6.36 7.92
C LEU A 76 10.75 -5.99 9.38
N ILE A 77 9.70 -5.56 10.07
CA ILE A 77 9.78 -4.98 11.41
C ILE A 77 8.96 -5.81 12.38
N PHE A 78 9.57 -6.22 13.50
CA PHE A 78 8.94 -7.10 14.48
C PHE A 78 9.40 -6.79 15.91
N PRO A 79 8.59 -7.11 16.92
CA PRO A 79 8.95 -6.91 18.32
C PRO A 79 10.01 -7.94 18.78
N SER A 80 10.98 -7.47 19.56
CA SER A 80 12.04 -8.25 20.19
C SER A 80 12.25 -7.74 21.62
N GLY A 81 11.54 -8.36 22.57
CA GLY A 81 11.43 -7.86 23.94
C GLY A 81 10.72 -6.50 23.98
N GLU A 82 11.35 -5.50 24.60
CA GLU A 82 10.82 -4.12 24.67
C GLU A 82 11.22 -3.25 23.46
N LYS A 83 11.90 -3.83 22.46
CA LYS A 83 12.39 -3.11 21.28
C LYS A 83 11.77 -3.64 20.01
N TRP A 84 11.94 -2.88 18.94
CA TRP A 84 11.63 -3.31 17.58
C TRP A 84 12.93 -3.59 16.83
N GLU A 85 12.94 -4.68 16.09
CA GLU A 85 14.04 -5.06 15.21
C GLU A 85 13.61 -4.96 13.75
N THR A 86 14.59 -4.74 12.87
CA THR A 86 14.37 -4.57 11.44
C THR A 86 15.30 -5.48 10.65
N VAL A 87 14.74 -6.23 9.70
CA VAL A 87 15.47 -6.95 8.65
C VAL A 87 15.16 -6.31 7.31
N VAL A 88 16.14 -6.27 6.42
CA VAL A 88 16.04 -5.55 5.16
C VAL A 88 16.16 -6.53 4.00
N ILE A 89 15.27 -6.39 3.03
CA ILE A 89 15.38 -6.99 1.71
C ILE A 89 15.53 -5.86 0.69
N GLU A 90 16.49 -5.99 -0.22
CA GLU A 90 16.69 -5.04 -1.32
C GLU A 90 16.69 -5.75 -2.67
N ASP A 91 16.10 -5.11 -3.67
CA ASP A 91 16.15 -5.59 -5.05
C ASP A 91 16.82 -4.54 -5.95
N GLY A 92 18.06 -4.82 -6.37
CA GLY A 92 18.79 -3.94 -7.28
C GLY A 92 18.21 -3.85 -8.68
N ALA A 93 17.25 -4.71 -9.05
CA ALA A 93 16.58 -4.66 -10.35
C ALA A 93 15.36 -3.72 -10.38
N SER A 94 14.93 -3.20 -9.23
CA SER A 94 13.87 -2.18 -9.10
C SER A 94 14.37 -1.03 -8.22
N ASN A 95 13.69 0.11 -8.25
CA ASN A 95 13.98 1.27 -7.38
C ASN A 95 12.94 1.48 -6.27
N VAL A 96 11.86 0.71 -6.31
CA VAL A 96 10.78 0.70 -5.32
C VAL A 96 10.12 -0.68 -5.30
N PHE A 97 9.65 -1.08 -4.12
CA PHE A 97 8.57 -2.06 -4.00
C PHE A 97 7.28 -1.28 -3.80
N HIS A 98 6.28 -1.50 -4.65
CA HIS A 98 4.98 -0.84 -4.47
C HIS A 98 4.12 -1.56 -3.45
N LYS A 99 4.15 -2.90 -3.45
CA LYS A 99 3.38 -3.74 -2.53
C LYS A 99 4.16 -4.99 -2.20
N ALA A 100 3.92 -5.51 -1.00
CA ALA A 100 4.43 -6.77 -0.51
C ALA A 100 3.36 -7.48 0.31
N SER A 101 3.26 -8.79 0.17
CA SER A 101 2.32 -9.62 0.94
C SER A 101 2.90 -11.01 1.15
N VAL A 102 2.45 -11.71 2.20
CA VAL A 102 2.79 -13.13 2.36
C VAL A 102 1.99 -13.94 1.33
N PHE A 103 2.66 -14.87 0.66
CA PHE A 103 2.03 -15.73 -0.33
C PHE A 103 2.55 -17.16 -0.25
N THR A 104 1.63 -18.12 -0.40
CA THR A 104 1.94 -19.55 -0.48
C THR A 104 1.51 -20.09 -1.84
N PRO A 105 2.44 -20.23 -2.80
CA PRO A 105 2.11 -20.89 -4.05
C PRO A 105 1.74 -22.36 -3.80
N ARG A 106 0.83 -22.89 -4.62
CA ARG A 106 0.38 -24.28 -4.54
C ARG A 106 1.57 -25.23 -4.63
N GLY A 107 1.69 -26.12 -3.66
CA GLY A 107 2.75 -27.11 -3.58
C GLY A 107 4.14 -26.55 -3.24
N LYS A 108 4.26 -25.26 -2.91
CA LYS A 108 5.53 -24.61 -2.53
C LYS A 108 5.44 -24.03 -1.11
N SER A 109 6.60 -23.75 -0.51
CA SER A 109 6.67 -23.08 0.80
C SER A 109 6.26 -21.61 0.70
N PRO A 110 5.70 -21.02 1.79
CA PRO A 110 5.38 -19.60 1.85
C PRO A 110 6.62 -18.72 1.63
N GLY A 111 6.37 -17.49 1.23
CA GLY A 111 7.36 -16.43 1.09
C GLY A 111 6.69 -15.06 1.07
N ILE A 112 7.50 -14.02 0.87
CA ILE A 112 7.01 -12.66 0.69
C ILE A 112 6.96 -12.36 -0.80
N LEU A 113 5.76 -12.17 -1.34
CA LEU A 113 5.53 -11.72 -2.71
C LEU A 113 5.75 -10.21 -2.80
N THR A 114 6.41 -9.73 -3.85
CA THR A 114 6.65 -8.30 -4.07
C THR A 114 6.48 -7.92 -5.53
N ILE A 115 6.07 -6.68 -5.77
CA ILE A 115 6.04 -6.03 -7.08
C ILE A 115 6.91 -4.78 -7.13
N GLY A 116 7.53 -4.51 -8.29
CA GLY A 116 8.44 -3.38 -8.50
C GLY A 116 8.07 -2.46 -9.67
N ALA A 117 8.77 -1.32 -9.82
CA ALA A 117 8.40 -0.26 -10.76
C ALA A 117 9.22 -0.14 -12.04
N ASN A 118 10.51 -0.48 -12.05
CA ASN A 118 11.32 -0.27 -13.25
C ASN A 118 11.07 -1.36 -14.30
N LYS A 119 10.98 -2.59 -13.82
CA LYS A 119 10.67 -3.79 -14.59
C LYS A 119 9.46 -4.45 -13.98
N ALA A 120 8.64 -5.09 -14.81
CA ALA A 120 7.52 -5.86 -14.31
C ALA A 120 8.09 -7.14 -13.71
N MET A 121 8.22 -7.16 -12.40
CA MET A 121 8.80 -8.29 -11.68
C MET A 121 7.89 -8.64 -10.53
N LEU A 122 7.27 -9.81 -10.64
CA LEU A 122 6.60 -10.48 -9.55
C LEU A 122 7.60 -11.47 -8.94
N LYS A 123 8.07 -11.18 -7.72
CA LYS A 123 9.11 -11.97 -7.05
C LYS A 123 8.63 -12.51 -5.73
N LEU A 124 9.04 -13.74 -5.42
CA LEU A 124 8.76 -14.40 -4.15
C LEU A 124 10.06 -14.60 -3.37
N TRP A 125 10.16 -13.96 -2.21
CA TRP A 125 11.33 -13.94 -1.36
C TRP A 125 11.21 -14.96 -0.23
N ARG A 126 12.27 -15.74 0.00
CA ARG A 126 12.31 -16.73 1.08
C ARG A 126 13.58 -16.61 1.95
N PRO A 127 13.45 -16.76 3.28
CA PRO A 127 14.59 -16.69 4.17
C PRO A 127 15.43 -17.96 4.07
N GLN A 128 16.74 -17.77 4.00
CA GLN A 128 17.73 -18.83 3.87
C GLN A 128 18.35 -19.17 5.24
N LYS A 129 18.93 -20.38 5.36
CA LYS A 129 19.59 -20.83 6.61
C LYS A 129 20.76 -19.94 7.03
N ASN A 130 21.42 -19.29 6.07
CA ASN A 130 22.54 -18.38 6.32
C ASN A 130 22.10 -16.97 6.76
N GLY A 131 20.79 -16.71 6.87
CA GLY A 131 20.24 -15.41 7.26
C GLY A 131 19.93 -14.46 6.09
N ASN A 132 20.30 -14.81 4.86
CA ASN A 132 19.98 -14.03 3.67
C ASN A 132 18.56 -14.32 3.17
N TRP A 133 18.09 -13.50 2.24
CA TRP A 133 16.86 -13.72 1.49
C TRP A 133 17.18 -14.03 0.03
N GLU A 134 16.42 -14.96 -0.55
CA GLU A 134 16.54 -15.35 -1.95
C GLU A 134 15.22 -15.11 -2.67
N ALA A 135 15.28 -14.54 -3.88
CA ALA A 135 14.11 -14.27 -4.71
C ALA A 135 13.98 -15.31 -5.83
N GLU A 136 12.76 -15.84 -5.98
CA GLU A 136 12.28 -16.52 -7.18
C GLU A 136 11.46 -15.52 -8.01
N THR A 137 11.85 -15.24 -9.26
CA THR A 137 10.97 -14.48 -10.16
C THR A 137 9.86 -15.39 -10.65
N LEU A 138 8.63 -15.14 -10.20
CA LEU A 138 7.45 -15.89 -10.60
C LEU A 138 6.98 -15.50 -11.99
N TRP A 139 7.02 -14.20 -12.28
CA TRP A 139 6.58 -13.66 -13.56
C TRP A 139 7.25 -12.32 -13.88
N SER A 140 7.42 -12.05 -15.17
CA SER A 140 7.88 -10.77 -15.68
C SER A 140 7.41 -10.52 -17.10
N ALA A 141 7.25 -9.25 -17.47
CA ALA A 141 6.87 -8.83 -18.82
C ALA A 141 7.47 -7.47 -19.20
N GLU A 142 7.37 -7.15 -20.49
CA GLU A 142 7.58 -5.80 -21.02
C GLU A 142 6.28 -5.32 -21.65
N PHE A 143 5.81 -4.15 -21.21
CA PHE A 143 4.56 -3.56 -21.65
C PHE A 143 4.74 -2.49 -22.73
N GLY A 144 5.97 -2.03 -22.98
CA GLY A 144 6.27 -1.03 -24.01
C GLY A 144 6.15 0.44 -23.55
N GLY A 145 5.95 0.67 -22.25
CA GLY A 145 5.96 2.01 -21.65
C GLY A 145 7.37 2.54 -21.36
N LYS A 146 7.45 3.74 -20.77
CA LYS A 146 8.74 4.28 -20.27
C LYS A 146 9.34 3.42 -19.16
N GLN A 147 8.47 2.83 -18.34
CA GLN A 147 8.79 1.79 -17.37
C GLN A 147 7.79 0.64 -17.53
N ASN A 148 8.11 -0.52 -16.96
CA ASN A 148 7.19 -1.66 -16.89
C ASN A 148 6.67 -1.80 -15.46
N ARG A 149 6.05 -0.73 -14.97
CA ARG A 149 5.73 -0.56 -13.55
C ARG A 149 4.50 -1.39 -13.15
N LEU A 150 4.71 -2.42 -12.33
CA LEU A 150 3.63 -2.97 -11.53
C LEU A 150 3.33 -1.98 -10.40
N ARG A 151 2.07 -1.58 -10.29
CA ARG A 151 1.61 -0.67 -9.23
C ARG A 151 0.96 -1.46 -8.11
N ASP A 152 0.11 -2.40 -8.46
CA ASP A 152 -0.67 -3.10 -7.47
C ASP A 152 -0.83 -4.59 -7.80
N MET A 153 -1.09 -5.38 -6.76
CA MET A 153 -1.40 -6.80 -6.84
C MET A 153 -2.35 -7.21 -5.72
N GLU A 154 -3.28 -8.11 -6.03
CA GLU A 154 -4.13 -8.76 -5.05
C GLU A 154 -4.18 -10.27 -5.25
N ILE A 155 -4.41 -10.99 -4.15
CA ILE A 155 -4.38 -12.45 -4.11
C ILE A 155 -5.75 -12.97 -3.69
N GLY A 156 -6.41 -13.72 -4.55
CA GLY A 156 -7.74 -14.27 -4.28
C GLY A 156 -8.18 -15.23 -5.36
N ASP A 157 -9.15 -16.09 -5.06
CA ASP A 157 -9.76 -16.97 -6.07
C ASP A 157 -10.76 -16.15 -6.90
N VAL A 158 -10.30 -15.59 -8.02
CA VAL A 158 -11.15 -14.80 -8.95
C VAL A 158 -11.65 -15.65 -10.12
N THR A 159 -11.22 -16.91 -10.22
CA THR A 159 -11.69 -17.85 -11.24
C THR A 159 -12.68 -18.90 -10.73
N GLY A 160 -12.93 -18.93 -9.42
CA GLY A 160 -13.84 -19.87 -8.77
C GLY A 160 -13.33 -21.31 -8.77
N ASP A 161 -12.03 -21.52 -8.91
CA ASP A 161 -11.41 -22.84 -9.00
C ASP A 161 -10.86 -23.35 -7.65
N ASN A 162 -11.10 -22.59 -6.58
CA ASN A 162 -10.62 -22.78 -5.20
C ASN A 162 -9.09 -22.71 -5.05
N ASN A 163 -8.38 -22.13 -6.01
CA ASN A 163 -6.96 -21.80 -5.88
C ASN A 163 -6.77 -20.28 -5.89
N PRO A 164 -5.76 -19.76 -5.15
CA PRO A 164 -5.45 -18.35 -5.20
C PRO A 164 -4.87 -17.97 -6.57
N ASP A 165 -5.52 -17.03 -7.24
CA ASP A 165 -4.98 -16.31 -8.38
C ASP A 165 -4.28 -15.03 -7.90
N ILE A 166 -3.49 -14.41 -8.78
CA ILE A 166 -2.87 -13.10 -8.53
C ILE A 166 -3.36 -12.14 -9.60
N VAL A 167 -4.10 -11.10 -9.22
CA VAL A 167 -4.47 -10.00 -10.11
C VAL A 167 -3.39 -8.94 -10.02
N ILE A 168 -2.95 -8.40 -11.15
CA ILE A 168 -1.92 -7.35 -11.20
C ILE A 168 -2.38 -6.14 -12.01
N ALA A 169 -1.91 -4.98 -11.59
CA ALA A 169 -2.16 -3.69 -12.23
C ALA A 169 -0.87 -2.94 -12.52
N THR A 170 -0.91 -2.10 -13.55
CA THR A 170 0.27 -1.35 -14.01
C THR A 170 0.03 0.14 -14.16
N HIS A 171 1.13 0.88 -14.11
CA HIS A 171 1.20 2.23 -14.65
C HIS A 171 1.73 2.22 -16.09
N ASP A 172 1.65 3.37 -16.75
CA ASP A 172 2.08 3.70 -18.11
C ASP A 172 1.31 3.00 -19.24
N GLN A 173 0.86 1.75 -19.06
CA GLN A 173 0.22 0.94 -20.10
C GLN A 173 -1.13 0.37 -19.71
N GLY A 174 -1.69 0.75 -18.55
CA GLY A 174 -3.05 0.38 -18.14
C GLY A 174 -3.33 -1.12 -18.16
N VAL A 175 -2.28 -1.94 -17.99
CA VAL A 175 -2.41 -3.39 -18.03
C VAL A 175 -3.06 -3.88 -16.73
N ILE A 176 -4.11 -4.69 -16.89
CA ILE A 176 -4.74 -5.50 -15.85
C ILE A 176 -4.65 -6.95 -16.32
N ALA A 177 -4.13 -7.83 -15.47
CA ALA A 177 -3.97 -9.24 -15.80
C ALA A 177 -4.19 -10.15 -14.59
N VAL A 178 -4.67 -11.36 -14.87
CA VAL A 178 -4.83 -12.43 -13.87
C VAL A 178 -3.80 -13.52 -14.12
N LEU A 179 -3.05 -13.86 -13.09
CA LEU A 179 -2.03 -14.90 -13.09
C LEU A 179 -2.56 -16.11 -12.33
N GLN A 180 -2.68 -17.23 -13.03
CA GLN A 180 -3.12 -18.51 -12.47
C GLN A 180 -1.95 -19.49 -12.42
N GLN A 181 -1.79 -20.22 -11.32
CA GLN A 181 -0.70 -21.18 -11.20
C GLN A 181 -1.04 -22.51 -11.89
N GLU A 182 -0.34 -22.85 -12.97
CA GLU A 182 -0.44 -24.12 -13.68
C GLU A 182 0.84 -24.95 -13.50
N GLY A 183 0.84 -25.83 -12.49
CA GLY A 183 2.03 -26.55 -12.06
C GLY A 183 3.10 -25.60 -11.51
N ASP A 184 4.28 -25.61 -12.12
CA ASP A 184 5.40 -24.70 -11.78
C ASP A 184 5.41 -23.40 -12.60
N ARG A 185 4.42 -23.19 -13.47
CA ARG A 185 4.33 -22.01 -14.33
C ARG A 185 3.11 -21.17 -13.99
N TRP A 186 3.12 -19.94 -14.48
CA TRP A 186 2.00 -19.01 -14.38
C TRP A 186 1.39 -18.81 -15.76
N LYS A 187 0.10 -19.15 -15.89
CA LYS A 187 -0.71 -18.74 -17.04
C LYS A 187 -1.19 -17.31 -16.77
N VAL A 188 -1.05 -16.45 -17.76
CA VAL A 188 -1.43 -15.04 -17.65
C VAL A 188 -2.53 -14.73 -18.64
N THR A 189 -3.63 -14.20 -18.12
CA THR A 189 -4.76 -13.69 -18.90
C THR A 189 -4.74 -12.17 -18.79
N GLU A 190 -4.30 -11.49 -19.86
CA GLU A 190 -4.38 -10.04 -19.95
C GLU A 190 -5.81 -9.62 -20.32
N LEU A 191 -6.39 -8.74 -19.52
CA LEU A 191 -7.77 -8.29 -19.65
C LEU A 191 -7.85 -6.93 -20.33
N ASN A 192 -6.94 -6.04 -19.95
CA ASN A 192 -6.89 -4.69 -20.47
C ASN A 192 -5.46 -4.27 -20.78
N ARG A 193 -5.34 -3.34 -21.72
CA ARG A 193 -4.12 -2.58 -22.00
C ARG A 193 -4.50 -1.26 -22.64
N THR A 194 -4.22 -0.18 -21.93
CA THR A 194 -4.50 1.17 -22.41
C THR A 194 -3.25 2.04 -22.22
N PRO A 195 -2.61 2.49 -23.31
CA PRO A 195 -1.46 3.38 -23.22
C PRO A 195 -1.79 4.66 -22.44
N GLU A 196 -0.81 5.18 -21.70
CA GLU A 196 -0.97 6.39 -20.87
C GLU A 196 -2.15 6.26 -19.90
N THR A 197 -2.31 5.09 -19.28
CA THR A 197 -3.28 4.84 -18.20
C THR A 197 -2.58 4.24 -16.99
N PHE A 198 -2.95 4.75 -15.81
CA PHE A 198 -2.50 4.27 -14.50
C PHE A 198 -3.66 3.54 -13.85
N VAL A 199 -3.48 2.25 -13.55
CA VAL A 199 -4.39 1.50 -12.68
C VAL A 199 -3.83 1.65 -11.27
N HIS A 200 -4.56 2.34 -10.39
CA HIS A 200 -4.04 2.70 -9.06
C HIS A 200 -4.17 1.55 -8.08
N GLU A 201 -5.36 0.97 -7.97
CA GLU A 201 -5.69 -0.08 -7.00
C GLU A 201 -6.56 -1.18 -7.63
N ILE A 202 -6.41 -2.39 -7.11
CA ILE A 202 -7.22 -3.59 -7.31
C ILE A 202 -7.73 -4.06 -5.94
N GLU A 203 -8.98 -4.52 -5.87
CA GLU A 203 -9.53 -5.18 -4.68
C GLU A 203 -10.39 -6.38 -5.08
N ILE A 204 -10.50 -7.38 -4.20
CA ILE A 204 -11.16 -8.66 -4.48
C ILE A 204 -12.19 -8.99 -3.40
N GLY A 205 -13.44 -9.25 -3.81
CA GLY A 205 -14.47 -9.71 -2.89
C GLY A 205 -15.76 -10.13 -3.60
N ASP A 206 -16.49 -11.06 -2.98
CA ASP A 206 -17.84 -11.49 -3.38
C ASP A 206 -18.89 -10.45 -2.97
N VAL A 207 -18.98 -9.36 -3.74
CA VAL A 207 -19.82 -8.21 -3.37
C VAL A 207 -21.29 -8.49 -3.68
N ASP A 208 -21.57 -9.33 -4.68
CA ASP A 208 -22.96 -9.67 -5.04
C ASP A 208 -23.54 -10.88 -4.30
N GLY A 209 -22.69 -11.63 -3.60
CA GLY A 209 -23.07 -12.72 -2.71
C GLY A 209 -23.35 -14.05 -3.42
N ASP A 210 -22.88 -14.23 -4.65
CA ASP A 210 -23.07 -15.46 -5.43
C ASP A 210 -22.07 -16.58 -5.05
N GLY A 211 -21.11 -16.30 -4.19
CA GLY A 211 -20.06 -17.21 -3.74
C GLY A 211 -18.80 -17.20 -4.61
N LYS A 212 -18.69 -16.28 -5.57
CA LYS A 212 -17.49 -16.05 -6.38
C LYS A 212 -17.01 -14.63 -6.18
N ASN A 213 -15.70 -14.45 -6.14
CA ASN A 213 -15.16 -13.11 -6.01
C ASN A 213 -15.29 -12.34 -7.34
N GLU A 214 -15.79 -11.12 -7.25
CA GLU A 214 -15.41 -10.07 -8.17
C GLU A 214 -13.98 -9.59 -7.88
N PHE A 215 -13.39 -8.92 -8.86
CA PHE A 215 -12.36 -7.95 -8.56
C PHE A 215 -12.64 -6.61 -9.21
N PHE A 216 -12.15 -5.55 -8.58
CA PHE A 216 -12.38 -4.17 -8.96
C PHE A 216 -11.06 -3.52 -9.35
N ALA A 217 -11.10 -2.52 -10.23
CA ALA A 217 -9.90 -1.78 -10.62
C ALA A 217 -10.21 -0.29 -10.82
N THR A 218 -9.23 0.56 -10.55
CA THR A 218 -9.36 2.02 -10.67
C THR A 218 -8.39 2.62 -11.71
N PRO A 219 -8.66 2.46 -13.01
CA PRO A 219 -7.85 3.11 -14.05
C PRO A 219 -8.14 4.61 -14.14
N SER A 220 -7.09 5.40 -14.40
CA SER A 220 -7.23 6.81 -14.77
C SER A 220 -6.07 7.30 -15.64
N ALA A 221 -6.23 8.51 -16.18
CA ALA A 221 -5.12 9.19 -16.83
C ALA A 221 -4.00 9.53 -15.81
N PRO A 222 -2.74 9.73 -16.26
CA PRO A 222 -1.65 10.12 -15.39
C PRO A 222 -1.95 11.40 -14.61
N ASN A 223 -1.59 11.39 -13.33
CA ASN A 223 -1.82 12.51 -12.42
C ASN A 223 -1.23 13.82 -12.92
N LYS A 224 -2.07 14.84 -13.04
CA LYS A 224 -1.68 16.24 -13.20
C LYS A 224 -1.83 17.01 -11.88
N LEU A 225 -0.82 17.76 -11.47
CA LEU A 225 -0.84 18.60 -10.26
C LEU A 225 -1.09 20.09 -10.58
N ASP A 226 -1.63 20.37 -11.77
CA ASP A 226 -1.84 21.72 -12.32
C ASP A 226 -3.28 22.21 -12.19
N GLY A 227 -4.13 21.47 -11.45
CA GLY A 227 -5.55 21.79 -11.28
C GLY A 227 -6.44 21.35 -12.45
N THR A 228 -5.91 20.61 -13.43
CA THR A 228 -6.73 19.97 -14.48
C THR A 228 -7.72 19.00 -13.84
N VAL A 229 -8.98 19.00 -14.31
CA VAL A 229 -9.99 18.00 -13.94
C VAL A 229 -9.47 16.60 -14.24
N GLN A 230 -9.63 15.68 -13.29
CA GLN A 230 -9.02 14.36 -13.38
C GLN A 230 -10.07 13.27 -13.21
N PRO A 231 -10.70 12.82 -14.31
CA PRO A 231 -11.74 11.82 -14.23
C PRO A 231 -11.22 10.47 -13.72
N GLY A 232 -12.06 9.76 -12.98
CA GLY A 232 -11.84 8.40 -12.52
C GLY A 232 -12.95 7.46 -12.98
N VAL A 233 -12.70 6.16 -12.84
CA VAL A 233 -13.70 5.11 -13.08
C VAL A 233 -13.40 3.94 -12.14
N ILE A 234 -14.45 3.26 -11.68
CA ILE A 234 -14.33 1.94 -11.06
C ILE A 234 -14.80 0.91 -12.09
N LEU A 235 -13.93 -0.04 -12.42
CA LEU A 235 -14.27 -1.22 -13.19
C LEU A 235 -14.50 -2.39 -12.24
N MET A 236 -15.46 -3.25 -12.58
CA MET A 236 -15.76 -4.52 -11.91
C MET A 236 -15.57 -5.64 -12.93
N TYR A 237 -14.91 -6.72 -12.53
CA TYR A 237 -14.68 -7.89 -13.36
C TYR A 237 -15.31 -9.11 -12.72
N ARG A 238 -16.04 -9.89 -13.52
CA ARG A 238 -16.69 -11.14 -13.11
C ARG A 238 -16.19 -12.29 -13.93
N TYR A 239 -15.96 -13.44 -13.31
CA TYR A 239 -15.61 -14.65 -14.03
C TYR A 239 -16.85 -15.48 -14.36
N GLU A 240 -17.26 -15.41 -15.62
CA GLU A 240 -18.48 -16.02 -16.12
C GLU A 240 -18.17 -16.92 -17.32
N ASN A 241 -18.67 -18.15 -17.30
CA ASN A 241 -18.56 -19.10 -18.43
C ASN A 241 -17.12 -19.31 -18.94
N GLY A 242 -16.12 -19.17 -18.07
CA GLY A 242 -14.71 -19.37 -18.41
C GLY A 242 -13.94 -18.11 -18.83
N GLU A 243 -14.61 -16.95 -18.83
CA GLU A 243 -14.03 -15.66 -19.26
C GLU A 243 -14.27 -14.57 -18.21
N PHE A 244 -13.39 -13.56 -18.18
CA PHE A 244 -13.59 -12.37 -17.37
C PHE A 244 -14.41 -11.35 -18.17
N ILE A 245 -15.53 -10.92 -17.59
CA ILE A 245 -16.42 -9.91 -18.15
C ILE A 245 -16.21 -8.60 -17.39
N GLU A 246 -15.85 -7.55 -18.12
CA GLU A 246 -15.68 -6.21 -17.57
C GLU A 246 -17.01 -5.46 -17.53
N HIS A 247 -17.25 -4.77 -16.42
CA HIS A 247 -18.37 -3.87 -16.21
C HIS A 247 -17.87 -2.52 -15.69
N VAL A 248 -18.32 -1.42 -16.29
CA VAL A 248 -18.14 -0.09 -15.71
C VAL A 248 -19.11 0.04 -14.53
N LEU A 249 -18.58 0.10 -13.31
CA LEU A 249 -19.41 0.25 -12.12
C LEU A 249 -19.89 1.70 -11.97
N GLU A 250 -18.97 2.67 -12.03
CA GLU A 250 -19.28 4.09 -12.01
C GLU A 250 -18.15 4.93 -12.60
N GLU A 251 -18.54 6.00 -13.32
CA GLU A 251 -17.63 7.03 -13.83
C GLU A 251 -17.69 8.30 -12.98
N PHE A 252 -16.53 8.89 -12.73
CA PHE A 252 -16.37 10.13 -11.97
C PHE A 252 -15.77 11.20 -12.87
N PRO A 253 -16.60 12.04 -13.53
CA PRO A 253 -16.09 12.98 -14.54
C PRO A 253 -15.22 14.11 -13.98
N ALA A 254 -15.27 14.37 -12.66
CA ALA A 254 -14.63 15.52 -12.04
C ALA A 254 -13.42 15.19 -11.15
N ARG A 255 -13.22 13.92 -10.80
CA ARG A 255 -12.29 13.51 -9.74
C ARG A 255 -11.82 12.07 -9.91
N HIS A 256 -10.65 11.77 -9.35
CA HIS A 256 -10.13 10.42 -9.33
C HIS A 256 -10.80 9.58 -8.23
N VAL A 257 -10.83 8.29 -8.48
CA VAL A 257 -10.96 7.24 -7.47
C VAL A 257 -9.65 6.46 -7.51
N LYS A 258 -8.98 6.36 -6.38
CA LYS A 258 -7.56 5.92 -6.34
C LYS A 258 -7.22 4.94 -5.26
N GLU A 259 -8.19 4.71 -4.40
CA GLU A 259 -8.16 3.74 -3.34
C GLU A 259 -9.56 3.16 -3.26
N ILE A 260 -9.61 1.84 -3.23
CA ILE A 260 -10.83 1.06 -3.02
C ILE A 260 -10.53 0.02 -1.94
N LEU A 261 -11.57 -0.56 -1.36
CA LEU A 261 -11.45 -1.65 -0.39
C LEU A 261 -12.71 -2.51 -0.48
N THR A 262 -12.57 -3.82 -0.59
CA THR A 262 -13.69 -4.75 -0.34
C THR A 262 -13.64 -5.24 1.10
N ALA A 263 -14.71 -5.00 1.88
CA ALA A 263 -14.75 -5.37 3.29
C ALA A 263 -16.16 -5.67 3.81
N ASP A 264 -16.29 -6.73 4.61
CA ASP A 264 -17.52 -7.08 5.34
C ASP A 264 -17.60 -6.30 6.66
N VAL A 265 -17.81 -4.99 6.55
CA VAL A 265 -17.93 -4.10 7.72
C VAL A 265 -19.18 -4.39 8.55
N PHE A 266 -20.19 -5.03 7.97
CA PHE A 266 -21.47 -5.33 8.63
C PHE A 266 -21.55 -6.76 9.18
N HIS A 267 -20.49 -7.57 9.03
CA HIS A 267 -20.45 -8.98 9.43
C HIS A 267 -21.63 -9.79 8.88
N ASN A 268 -22.05 -9.52 7.66
CA ASN A 268 -23.19 -10.18 7.02
C ASN A 268 -22.77 -11.30 6.04
N GLY A 269 -21.46 -11.54 5.88
CA GLY A 269 -20.91 -12.53 4.95
C GLY A 269 -20.85 -12.06 3.49
N HIS A 270 -21.17 -10.80 3.21
CA HIS A 270 -21.21 -10.19 1.89
C HIS A 270 -20.45 -8.86 1.92
N PRO A 271 -19.15 -8.85 1.56
CA PRO A 271 -18.36 -7.63 1.60
C PRO A 271 -18.95 -6.53 0.74
N ASP A 272 -18.87 -5.30 1.23
CA ASP A 272 -19.17 -4.11 0.44
C ASP A 272 -17.88 -3.57 -0.20
N LEU A 273 -18.03 -2.80 -1.28
CA LEU A 273 -16.92 -2.04 -1.86
C LEU A 273 -16.94 -0.60 -1.32
N TYR A 274 -15.82 -0.14 -0.79
CA TYR A 274 -15.58 1.23 -0.36
C TYR A 274 -14.62 1.91 -1.34
N ALA A 275 -14.85 3.17 -1.65
CA ALA A 275 -14.02 3.96 -2.55
C ALA A 275 -13.67 5.30 -1.92
N ALA A 276 -12.39 5.66 -1.95
CA ALA A 276 -11.94 7.00 -1.63
C ALA A 276 -11.92 7.85 -2.91
N LEU A 277 -12.83 8.81 -2.98
CA LEU A 277 -12.91 9.79 -4.04
C LEU A 277 -12.01 10.97 -3.66
N GLU A 278 -11.01 11.27 -4.48
CA GLU A 278 -10.15 12.45 -4.27
C GLU A 278 -10.98 13.74 -4.40
N ALA A 279 -10.45 14.84 -3.86
CA ALA A 279 -11.08 16.15 -4.02
C ALA A 279 -11.20 16.54 -5.50
N GLU A 280 -12.25 17.29 -5.84
CA GLU A 280 -12.38 17.84 -7.19
C GLU A 280 -11.26 18.85 -7.48
N ALA A 281 -10.79 18.86 -8.73
CA ALA A 281 -9.50 19.45 -9.14
C ALA A 281 -9.29 20.95 -8.86
N ALA A 282 -10.30 21.69 -8.42
CA ALA A 282 -10.22 23.13 -8.18
C ALA A 282 -9.23 23.56 -7.07
N GLN A 283 -8.57 22.64 -6.35
CA GLN A 283 -7.84 22.95 -5.10
C GLN A 283 -6.51 22.20 -4.87
N ILE A 284 -5.78 21.68 -5.87
CA ILE A 284 -4.39 21.22 -5.62
C ILE A 284 -3.49 22.39 -5.11
N THR A 285 -3.95 23.64 -5.27
CA THR A 285 -3.29 24.86 -4.80
C THR A 285 -4.02 25.61 -3.66
N GLY A 286 -5.05 25.05 -3.00
CA GLY A 286 -5.77 25.75 -1.93
C GLY A 286 -6.52 24.84 -0.93
N GLU A 287 -7.26 25.45 0.00
CA GLU A 287 -8.01 24.76 1.06
C GLU A 287 -9.29 24.10 0.52
N ALA A 288 -9.44 22.80 0.77
CA ALA A 288 -10.65 22.06 0.42
C ALA A 288 -11.89 22.64 1.15
N THR A 289 -13.01 22.73 0.45
CA THR A 289 -14.32 23.04 1.03
C THR A 289 -15.12 21.74 1.22
N SER A 290 -16.13 21.73 2.10
CA SER A 290 -16.89 20.51 2.46
C SER A 290 -17.55 19.78 1.28
N GLU A 291 -17.86 20.49 0.19
CA GLU A 291 -18.51 19.94 -1.01
C GLU A 291 -17.51 19.29 -1.99
N ASN A 292 -16.22 19.67 -1.90
CA ASN A 292 -15.17 19.28 -2.84
C ASN A 292 -14.03 18.49 -2.20
N ALA A 293 -14.16 18.13 -0.93
CA ALA A 293 -13.13 17.39 -0.20
C ALA A 293 -13.13 15.90 -0.55
N VAL A 294 -12.17 15.15 0.00
CA VAL A 294 -12.19 13.68 -0.05
C VAL A 294 -13.55 13.16 0.43
N GLN A 295 -14.12 12.23 -0.34
CA GLN A 295 -15.37 11.55 0.01
C GLN A 295 -15.14 10.04 0.07
N ILE A 296 -15.76 9.40 1.05
CA ILE A 296 -15.80 7.94 1.14
C ILE A 296 -17.17 7.49 0.68
N LYS A 297 -17.19 6.68 -0.38
CA LYS A 297 -18.39 6.13 -0.99
C LYS A 297 -18.44 4.63 -0.75
N ARG A 298 -19.61 4.11 -0.36
CA ARG A 298 -19.89 2.69 -0.19
C ARG A 298 -20.74 2.21 -1.35
N TYR A 299 -20.47 1.01 -1.83
CA TYR A 299 -21.23 0.24 -2.80
C TYR A 299 -21.59 -1.09 -2.16
N TYR A 300 -22.87 -1.45 -2.21
CA TYR A 300 -23.38 -2.65 -1.58
C TYR A 300 -24.45 -3.29 -2.45
N TRP A 301 -24.53 -4.62 -2.42
CA TRP A 301 -25.53 -5.34 -3.20
C TRP A 301 -26.84 -5.44 -2.44
N GLU A 302 -27.93 -4.98 -3.06
CA GLU A 302 -29.27 -5.05 -2.47
C GLU A 302 -30.32 -5.22 -3.57
N GLU A 303 -31.26 -6.14 -3.33
CA GLU A 303 -32.37 -6.42 -4.25
C GLU A 303 -31.92 -6.75 -5.69
N GLY A 304 -30.79 -7.46 -5.83
CA GLY A 304 -30.27 -7.90 -7.13
C GLY A 304 -29.58 -6.82 -7.96
N SER A 305 -29.16 -5.71 -7.32
CA SER A 305 -28.45 -4.63 -7.99
C SER A 305 -27.46 -3.95 -7.05
N MET A 306 -26.40 -3.36 -7.61
CA MET A 306 -25.49 -2.52 -6.84
C MET A 306 -26.18 -1.21 -6.45
N LYS A 307 -26.20 -0.92 -5.15
CA LYS A 307 -26.56 0.38 -4.58
C LYS A 307 -25.32 1.12 -4.14
N SER A 308 -25.42 2.43 -3.89
CA SER A 308 -24.31 3.19 -3.33
C SER A 308 -24.76 4.38 -2.50
N GLU A 309 -23.89 4.81 -1.58
CA GLU A 309 -24.10 5.98 -0.72
C GLU A 309 -22.76 6.64 -0.37
N ILE A 310 -22.77 7.96 -0.14
CA ILE A 310 -21.62 8.67 0.46
C ILE A 310 -21.72 8.52 1.98
N ILE A 311 -20.76 7.82 2.60
CA ILE A 311 -20.76 7.57 4.05
C ILE A 311 -20.06 8.68 4.86
N GLY A 312 -19.28 9.54 4.18
CA GLY A 312 -18.83 10.81 4.73
C GLY A 312 -17.72 11.47 3.92
N SER A 313 -17.24 12.61 4.42
CA SER A 313 -16.17 13.39 3.78
C SER A 313 -15.06 13.75 4.78
N LEU A 314 -13.84 13.96 4.30
CA LEU A 314 -12.69 14.39 5.08
C LEU A 314 -12.12 15.65 4.45
N ASN A 315 -11.80 16.67 5.25
CA ASN A 315 -11.27 17.94 4.74
C ASN A 315 -9.81 17.79 4.29
N ASP A 316 -9.63 17.12 3.17
CA ASP A 316 -8.36 16.79 2.55
C ASP A 316 -8.52 16.70 1.03
N VAL A 317 -7.40 16.55 0.33
CA VAL A 317 -7.35 16.55 -1.13
C VAL A 317 -7.13 15.16 -1.74
N LEU A 318 -6.37 14.30 -1.07
CA LEU A 318 -6.11 12.92 -1.53
C LEU A 318 -6.38 11.94 -0.38
N CYS A 319 -6.75 10.72 -0.71
CA CYS A 319 -6.85 9.61 0.23
C CYS A 319 -6.42 8.34 -0.49
N ARG A 320 -5.46 7.64 0.10
CA ARG A 320 -4.68 6.61 -0.59
C ARG A 320 -4.61 5.28 0.12
N PHE A 321 -5.19 5.19 1.33
CA PHE A 321 -5.27 3.94 2.08
C PHE A 321 -6.63 3.82 2.78
N LEU A 322 -7.25 2.67 2.60
CA LEU A 322 -8.42 2.21 3.32
C LEU A 322 -8.13 0.82 3.93
N SER A 323 -8.69 0.53 5.09
CA SER A 323 -8.73 -0.84 5.63
C SER A 323 -9.90 -0.93 6.60
N ALA A 324 -10.34 -2.14 6.94
CA ALA A 324 -11.46 -2.33 7.84
C ALA A 324 -11.16 -3.46 8.83
N ASP A 325 -11.31 -3.17 10.12
CA ASP A 325 -11.24 -4.18 11.17
C ASP A 325 -11.85 -3.67 12.49
N ASP A 326 -12.01 -4.55 13.47
CA ASP A 326 -12.35 -4.23 14.87
C ASP A 326 -11.11 -3.65 15.57
N VAL A 327 -10.99 -2.32 15.58
CA VAL A 327 -9.78 -1.62 16.08
C VAL A 327 -9.92 -1.12 17.51
N ASP A 328 -11.13 -1.14 18.07
CA ASP A 328 -11.38 -0.85 19.49
C ASP A 328 -11.85 -2.08 20.31
N ASN A 329 -11.87 -3.26 19.67
CA ASN A 329 -12.17 -4.55 20.26
C ASN A 329 -13.58 -4.59 20.89
N ASP A 330 -14.55 -3.98 20.20
CA ASP A 330 -15.96 -3.95 20.60
C ASP A 330 -16.83 -4.99 19.86
N GLY A 331 -16.24 -5.70 18.87
CA GLY A 331 -16.86 -6.73 18.06
C GLY A 331 -17.52 -6.22 16.77
N ASN A 332 -17.58 -4.90 16.55
CA ASN A 332 -17.96 -4.30 15.28
C ASN A 332 -16.71 -3.99 14.46
N ILE A 333 -16.90 -3.85 13.16
CA ILE A 333 -15.82 -3.46 12.25
C ILE A 333 -15.90 -1.96 11.99
N GLU A 334 -14.76 -1.30 12.10
CA GLU A 334 -14.59 0.08 11.66
C GLU A 334 -13.87 0.15 10.32
N LEU A 335 -14.28 1.09 9.48
CA LEU A 335 -13.47 1.48 8.34
C LEU A 335 -12.43 2.52 8.79
N VAL A 336 -11.15 2.19 8.65
CA VAL A 336 -10.02 3.08 8.90
C VAL A 336 -9.60 3.76 7.60
N VAL A 337 -9.35 5.06 7.66
CA VAL A 337 -9.11 5.93 6.49
C VAL A 337 -7.92 6.84 6.75
N SER A 338 -6.94 6.83 5.84
CA SER A 338 -5.74 7.68 5.93
C SER A 338 -5.65 8.65 4.74
N PRO A 339 -6.29 9.84 4.84
CA PRO A 339 -6.13 10.93 3.87
C PRO A 339 -4.73 11.57 3.95
N LEU A 340 -4.34 12.34 2.94
CA LEU A 340 -2.98 12.88 2.76
C LEU A 340 -2.39 13.59 3.99
N LYS A 341 -3.17 14.45 4.67
CA LYS A 341 -2.67 15.35 5.72
C LYS A 341 -3.51 15.42 6.99
N SER A 342 -4.79 15.11 6.90
CA SER A 342 -5.76 15.33 7.98
C SER A 342 -5.72 14.24 9.05
N GLY A 343 -4.66 13.44 9.14
CA GLY A 343 -4.49 12.38 10.13
C GLY A 343 -5.15 11.07 9.73
N VAL A 344 -5.28 10.15 10.69
CA VAL A 344 -5.98 8.87 10.53
C VAL A 344 -7.36 8.95 11.15
N TRP A 345 -8.36 8.45 10.44
CA TRP A 345 -9.76 8.50 10.82
C TRP A 345 -10.36 7.10 10.88
N ILE A 346 -11.39 6.95 11.69
CA ILE A 346 -12.27 5.78 11.69
C ILE A 346 -13.70 6.19 11.40
N PHE A 347 -14.39 5.36 10.65
CA PHE A 347 -15.80 5.48 10.29
C PHE A 347 -16.53 4.27 10.86
N ARG A 348 -17.55 4.54 11.68
CA ARG A 348 -18.35 3.50 12.35
C ARG A 348 -19.74 3.44 11.73
N PRO A 349 -20.22 2.25 11.30
CA PRO A 349 -21.60 2.10 10.88
C PRO A 349 -22.52 2.30 12.10
N GLN A 350 -23.38 3.31 12.06
CA GLN A 350 -24.38 3.55 13.11
C GLN A 350 -25.74 3.85 12.48
N LYS A 351 -26.82 3.62 13.24
CA LYS A 351 -28.17 4.04 12.84
C LYS A 351 -28.44 5.45 13.39
N PRO A 352 -28.97 6.39 12.58
CA PRO A 352 -29.38 6.26 11.18
C PRO A 352 -28.26 6.55 10.15
N ALA A 353 -27.06 6.94 10.58
CA ALA A 353 -25.96 7.29 9.69
C ALA A 353 -24.60 6.95 10.31
N TRP A 354 -23.59 6.82 9.46
CA TRP A 354 -22.20 6.64 9.86
C TRP A 354 -21.70 7.79 10.74
N THR A 355 -20.83 7.47 11.69
CA THR A 355 -20.08 8.47 12.47
C THR A 355 -18.60 8.36 12.14
N LYS A 356 -17.84 9.43 12.39
CA LYS A 356 -16.39 9.44 12.18
C LYS A 356 -15.64 10.09 13.34
N GLU A 357 -14.44 9.61 13.59
CA GLU A 357 -13.54 10.08 14.65
C GLU A 357 -12.11 10.15 14.11
N GLN A 358 -11.38 11.21 14.45
CA GLN A 358 -9.95 11.30 14.16
C GLN A 358 -9.17 10.65 15.30
N ILE A 359 -8.30 9.69 14.96
CA ILE A 359 -7.55 8.90 15.94
C ILE A 359 -6.03 9.04 15.81
N GLY A 360 -5.54 9.42 14.62
CA GLY A 360 -4.12 9.65 14.35
C GLY A 360 -3.82 11.13 14.14
N PHE A 361 -3.50 11.86 15.21
CA PHE A 361 -3.14 13.28 15.12
C PHE A 361 -1.68 13.43 14.66
N ASN A 362 -1.38 14.43 13.82
CA ASN A 362 -0.02 14.65 13.31
C ASN A 362 0.57 13.40 12.63
N SER A 363 -0.21 12.81 11.74
CA SER A 363 0.19 11.72 10.85
C SER A 363 -0.16 12.13 9.42
N SER A 364 0.85 12.18 8.55
CA SER A 364 0.68 12.51 7.14
C SER A 364 1.78 11.90 6.29
N GLY A 365 1.51 11.74 5.00
CA GLY A 365 2.48 11.22 4.04
C GLY A 365 1.86 11.22 2.64
N PHE A 366 2.70 11.09 1.62
CA PHE A 366 2.22 11.13 0.23
C PHE A 366 1.23 9.99 -0.08
N GLU A 367 1.63 8.75 0.25
CA GLU A 367 0.72 7.60 0.22
C GLU A 367 0.01 7.46 1.58
N HIS A 368 0.63 7.88 2.69
CA HIS A 368 0.09 7.74 4.05
C HIS A 368 -0.32 6.29 4.37
N ALA A 369 0.54 5.36 3.97
CA ALA A 369 0.30 3.93 4.04
C ALA A 369 0.12 3.41 5.46
N PHE A 370 -0.81 2.50 5.66
CA PHE A 370 -1.00 1.81 6.93
C PHE A 370 -1.49 0.38 6.76
N CYS A 371 -1.38 -0.41 7.82
CA CYS A 371 -2.10 -1.68 7.95
C CYS A 371 -2.70 -1.84 9.36
N ILE A 372 -3.65 -2.75 9.49
CA ILE A 372 -4.22 -3.18 10.77
C ILE A 372 -3.74 -4.60 11.06
N ALA A 373 -3.14 -4.83 12.22
CA ALA A 373 -2.62 -6.14 12.59
C ALA A 373 -2.43 -6.31 14.09
N ASP A 374 -2.51 -7.55 14.57
CA ASP A 374 -2.06 -7.95 15.91
C ASP A 374 -0.61 -8.47 15.82
N ILE A 375 0.36 -7.57 15.96
CA ILE A 375 1.78 -7.89 15.77
C ILE A 375 2.40 -8.51 17.04
N ASN A 376 1.92 -8.11 18.22
CA ASN A 376 2.38 -8.64 19.51
C ASN A 376 1.60 -9.89 19.96
N ASN A 377 0.59 -10.30 19.21
CA ASN A 377 -0.24 -11.49 19.43
C ASN A 377 -0.95 -11.44 20.79
N ASP A 378 -1.46 -10.26 21.17
CA ASP A 378 -2.20 -10.06 22.42
C ASP A 378 -3.74 -10.13 22.24
N GLY A 379 -4.19 -10.36 21.01
CA GLY A 379 -5.60 -10.46 20.62
C GLY A 379 -6.24 -9.12 20.28
N VAL A 380 -5.52 -8.00 20.40
CA VAL A 380 -6.02 -6.66 20.04
C VAL A 380 -5.26 -6.17 18.81
N LYS A 381 -5.99 -5.84 17.75
CA LYS A 381 -5.38 -5.32 16.54
C LYS A 381 -5.04 -3.85 16.69
N GLU A 382 -3.93 -3.45 16.08
CA GLU A 382 -3.47 -2.08 16.10
C GLU A 382 -3.19 -1.58 14.69
N ILE A 383 -3.15 -0.25 14.56
CA ILE A 383 -2.98 0.42 13.29
C ILE A 383 -1.52 0.88 13.20
N TYR A 384 -0.81 0.40 12.19
CA TYR A 384 0.59 0.70 11.95
C TYR A 384 0.72 1.62 10.73
N VAL A 385 1.12 2.87 10.95
CA VAL A 385 1.01 3.95 9.96
C VAL A 385 2.38 4.52 9.61
N ALA A 386 2.71 4.58 8.33
CA ALA A 386 3.88 5.28 7.82
C ALA A 386 3.58 6.78 7.68
N ALA A 387 3.89 7.52 8.73
CA ALA A 387 3.80 8.98 8.80
C ALA A 387 5.08 9.60 8.19
N ASP A 388 5.23 9.47 6.88
CA ASP A 388 6.46 9.82 6.14
C ASP A 388 6.86 11.31 6.31
N ASP A 389 5.90 12.23 6.43
CA ASP A 389 6.18 13.66 6.66
C ASP A 389 6.74 13.92 8.07
N GLN A 390 6.39 13.06 9.04
CA GLN A 390 6.92 13.09 10.39
C GLN A 390 8.15 12.20 10.56
N HIS A 391 8.57 11.49 9.51
CA HIS A 391 9.70 10.56 9.50
C HIS A 391 9.55 9.46 10.57
N GLN A 392 8.34 8.90 10.69
CA GLN A 392 7.98 7.97 11.75
C GLN A 392 7.10 6.82 11.25
N LEU A 393 7.40 5.61 11.71
CA LEU A 393 6.41 4.53 11.76
C LEU A 393 5.69 4.64 13.11
N GLN A 394 4.38 4.82 13.07
CA GLN A 394 3.54 5.05 14.25
C GLN A 394 2.64 3.84 14.52
N LYS A 395 2.35 3.57 15.80
CA LYS A 395 1.34 2.63 16.27
C LYS A 395 0.17 3.43 16.86
N ILE A 396 -1.03 3.22 16.36
CA ILE A 396 -2.28 3.73 16.96
C ILE A 396 -3.07 2.52 17.47
N PHE A 397 -3.48 2.56 18.74
CA PHE A 397 -4.14 1.41 19.37
C PHE A 397 -5.15 1.83 20.43
N TRP A 398 -6.16 0.99 20.63
CA TRP A 398 -7.13 1.17 21.70
C TRP A 398 -6.58 0.69 23.05
N ASN A 399 -6.61 1.56 24.06
CA ASN A 399 -6.13 1.21 25.41
C ASN A 399 -7.24 0.80 26.39
N GLY A 400 -8.44 0.49 25.89
CA GLY A 400 -9.64 0.24 26.69
C GLY A 400 -10.47 1.49 27.02
N LYS A 401 -10.00 2.70 26.67
CA LYS A 401 -10.71 3.96 26.92
C LYS A 401 -10.66 4.95 25.77
N ARG A 402 -9.54 4.99 25.04
CA ARG A 402 -9.31 5.88 23.91
C ARG A 402 -8.22 5.30 23.02
N PHE A 403 -8.15 5.79 21.78
CA PHE A 403 -6.98 5.58 20.94
C PHE A 403 -5.75 6.32 21.49
N VAL A 404 -4.61 5.65 21.43
CA VAL A 404 -3.30 6.16 21.82
C VAL A 404 -2.35 5.97 20.65
N GLN A 405 -1.54 6.99 20.37
CA GLN A 405 -0.56 6.99 19.30
C GLN A 405 0.86 7.04 19.88
N ASN A 406 1.72 6.13 19.43
CA ASN A 406 3.14 6.06 19.80
C ASN A 406 4.02 5.91 18.56
N VAL A 407 5.26 6.37 18.64
CA VAL A 407 6.28 6.13 17.60
C VAL A 407 6.96 4.79 17.87
N ILE A 408 7.09 3.97 16.82
CA ILE A 408 7.74 2.66 16.86
C ILE A 408 9.22 2.81 16.51
N ILE A 409 9.49 3.26 15.29
CA ILE A 409 10.83 3.53 14.78
C ILE A 409 10.82 4.78 13.88
N PRO A 410 11.95 5.48 13.74
CA PRO A 410 12.07 6.54 12.73
C PRO A 410 12.09 5.95 11.32
N ILE A 411 11.44 6.62 10.37
CA ILE A 411 11.59 6.39 8.93
C ILE A 411 12.63 7.40 8.42
N PRO A 412 13.75 6.98 7.82
CA PRO A 412 14.76 7.90 7.31
C PRO A 412 14.20 8.87 6.25
N GLU A 413 14.63 10.14 6.27
CA GLU A 413 14.14 11.20 5.37
C GLU A 413 14.33 10.91 3.87
N ASN A 414 15.24 9.99 3.53
CA ASN A 414 15.51 9.55 2.16
C ASN A 414 14.72 8.28 1.78
N ARG A 415 13.56 8.07 2.42
CA ARG A 415 12.63 6.98 2.13
C ARG A 415 11.27 7.58 1.75
N ILE A 416 10.56 6.85 0.89
CA ILE A 416 9.13 7.03 0.66
C ILE A 416 8.50 5.66 0.83
N THR A 417 7.47 5.58 1.66
CA THR A 417 6.73 4.35 1.94
C THR A 417 5.51 4.28 1.03
N PHE A 418 5.46 3.22 0.22
CA PHE A 418 4.39 2.99 -0.75
C PHE A 418 3.31 2.04 -0.23
N GLY A 419 3.66 1.19 0.74
CA GLY A 419 2.72 0.28 1.36
C GLY A 419 3.22 -0.16 2.72
N VAL A 420 2.28 -0.39 3.64
CA VAL A 420 2.50 -1.06 4.90
C VAL A 420 1.58 -2.27 4.89
N SER A 421 2.12 -3.45 5.16
CA SER A 421 1.34 -4.68 5.31
C SER A 421 1.88 -5.50 6.48
N ALA A 422 1.15 -6.53 6.88
CA ALA A 422 1.56 -7.45 7.94
C ALA A 422 1.47 -8.89 7.46
N GLY A 423 2.23 -9.79 8.09
CA GLY A 423 2.15 -11.20 7.79
C GLY A 423 3.02 -12.06 8.70
N GLN A 424 2.95 -13.37 8.45
CA GLN A 424 3.73 -14.40 9.15
C GLN A 424 4.10 -15.50 8.15
N LEU A 425 5.33 -16.04 8.23
CA LEU A 425 5.83 -17.10 7.33
C LEU A 425 5.79 -18.49 7.94
#